data_AF-A0A0F9A8K2-F1
#
_entry.id   AF-A0A0F9A8K2-F1
#
_cell.length_a   1.000
_cell.length_b   1.000
_cell.length_c   1.000
_cell.angle_alpha   90.00
_cell.angle_beta   90.00
_cell.angle_gamma   90.00
#
_symmetry.space_group_name_H-M   'P 1'
#
loop_
_entity.id
_entity.type
_entity.pdbx_description
1 polymer ?
#
loop_
_entity_poly.entity_id
_entity_poly.type
_entity_poly.pdbx_seq_one_letter_code
_entity_poly.pdbx_strand_id
1 'polypeptide(L)'
;METVNDLHRDLVNLAKVIQDKELGSQLYDKLCRTLYAEDFFREAKERWISFPKNIHCDPDILRAYDYFVSSWMGMNGVSGTERCNYQFAVRWCRGGGHGARRWQSVVDSMPAWHKRLRNVVIIQRDAFEVLGNIKDQEGVAVYCDPPYFDKSDKYVHD
;
A
#
# COMPACT_ATOMS: atom_id res chain seq x y z
N MET A 1 -10.45 13.87 -14.99
CA MET A 1 -10.86 12.90 -13.95
C MET A 1 -9.89 11.76 -14.01
N GLU A 2 -9.36 11.30 -12.87
CA GLU A 2 -8.33 10.26 -12.82
C GLU A 2 -8.90 8.97 -12.25
N THR A 3 -8.58 7.85 -12.88
CA THR A 3 -8.95 6.51 -12.42
C THR A 3 -7.69 5.68 -12.25
N VAL A 4 -7.54 5.05 -11.10
CA VAL A 4 -6.43 4.14 -10.77
C VAL A 4 -6.99 2.74 -10.57
N ASN A 5 -6.34 1.75 -11.16
CA ASN A 5 -6.73 0.34 -11.05
C ASN A 5 -5.56 -0.48 -10.52
N ASP A 6 -5.81 -1.33 -9.54
CA ASP A 6 -4.86 -2.36 -9.09
C ASP A 6 -5.63 -3.58 -8.57
N LEU A 7 -5.08 -4.78 -8.74
CA LEU A 7 -5.63 -6.01 -8.18
C LEU A 7 -5.33 -6.14 -6.67
N HIS A 8 -4.29 -5.46 -6.17
CA HIS A 8 -3.82 -5.58 -4.79
C HIS A 8 -4.84 -5.03 -3.79
N ARG A 9 -5.57 -5.94 -3.15
CA ARG A 9 -6.67 -5.58 -2.23
C ARG A 9 -6.20 -4.72 -1.05
N ASP A 10 -5.02 -4.98 -0.50
CA ASP A 10 -4.50 -4.24 0.65
C ASP A 10 -4.15 -2.79 0.30
N LEU A 11 -3.68 -2.55 -0.92
CA LEU A 11 -3.43 -1.21 -1.46
C LEU A 11 -4.74 -0.44 -1.60
N VAL A 12 -5.75 -1.09 -2.18
CA VAL A 12 -7.09 -0.51 -2.35
C VAL A 12 -7.73 -0.23 -0.98
N ASN A 13 -7.59 -1.13 -0.02
CA ASN A 13 -8.07 -0.94 1.35
C ASN A 13 -7.39 0.27 2.03
N LEU A 14 -6.05 0.35 1.93
CA LEU A 14 -5.28 1.47 2.48
C LEU A 14 -5.67 2.80 1.83
N ALA A 15 -5.98 2.82 0.53
CA ALA A 15 -6.40 4.04 -0.12
C ALA A 15 -7.82 4.47 0.30
N LYS A 16 -8.75 3.53 0.51
CA LYS A 16 -10.10 3.80 1.04
C LYS A 16 -10.05 4.33 2.48
N VAL A 17 -9.44 3.54 3.38
CA VAL A 17 -8.46 4.02 4.38
C VAL A 17 -8.29 5.52 4.56
N ILE A 18 -7.28 5.99 3.84
CA ILE A 18 -6.76 7.36 3.86
C ILE A 18 -7.77 8.36 3.30
N GLN A 19 -8.58 7.98 2.31
CA GLN A 19 -9.55 8.88 1.68
C GLN A 19 -10.70 9.25 2.64
N ASP A 20 -11.10 8.31 3.50
CA ASP A 20 -12.12 8.58 4.51
C ASP A 20 -11.61 9.57 5.57
N LYS A 21 -12.46 10.53 5.93
CA LYS A 21 -12.09 11.62 6.85
C LYS A 21 -11.81 11.11 8.25
N GLU A 22 -12.63 10.19 8.76
CA GLU A 22 -12.54 9.70 10.13
C GLU A 22 -11.50 8.58 10.23
N LEU A 23 -11.59 7.58 9.35
CA LEU A 23 -10.65 6.45 9.34
C LEU A 23 -9.23 6.91 9.01
N GLY A 24 -9.08 7.84 8.05
CA GLY A 24 -7.78 8.41 7.70
C GLY A 24 -7.15 9.16 8.87
N SER A 25 -7.95 9.94 9.62
CA SER A 25 -7.48 10.62 10.83
C SER A 25 -7.06 9.64 11.92
N GLN A 26 -7.85 8.59 12.15
CA GLN A 26 -7.52 7.55 13.14
C GLN A 26 -6.24 6.77 12.75
N LEU A 27 -6.09 6.44 11.46
CA LEU A 27 -4.91 5.74 10.96
C LEU A 27 -3.66 6.60 11.12
N TYR A 28 -3.72 7.87 10.72
CA TYR A 28 -2.61 8.82 10.87
C TYR A 28 -2.21 8.98 12.34
N ASP A 29 -3.18 9.22 13.23
CA ASP A 29 -2.97 9.37 14.67
C ASP A 29 -2.33 8.13 15.30
N LYS A 30 -2.72 6.93 14.86
CA LYS A 30 -2.10 5.67 15.28
C LYS A 30 -0.66 5.56 14.78
N LEU A 31 -0.42 5.79 13.50
CA LEU A 31 0.92 5.68 12.87
C LEU A 31 1.93 6.67 13.45
N CYS A 32 1.50 7.89 13.80
CA CYS A 32 2.33 8.90 14.46
C CYS A 32 2.88 8.43 15.83
N ARG A 33 2.18 7.52 16.51
CA ARG A 33 2.59 6.96 17.82
C ARG A 33 3.28 5.60 17.70
N THR A 34 3.38 5.06 16.49
CA THR A 34 4.07 3.78 16.26
C THR A 34 5.57 3.98 16.22
N LEU A 35 6.28 3.23 17.06
CA LEU A 35 7.74 3.20 17.09
C LEU A 35 8.28 2.38 15.92
N TYR A 36 9.39 2.85 15.34
CA TYR A 36 10.15 2.06 14.37
C TYR A 36 10.93 0.96 15.10
N ALA A 37 10.27 -0.15 15.39
CA ALA A 37 10.78 -1.24 16.22
C ALA A 37 10.44 -2.61 15.62
N GLU A 38 11.33 -3.57 15.85
CA GLU A 38 11.27 -4.90 15.26
C GLU A 38 10.03 -5.69 15.71
N ASP A 39 9.70 -5.63 17.01
CA ASP A 39 8.54 -6.34 17.55
C ASP A 39 7.22 -5.83 16.93
N PHE A 40 7.06 -4.50 16.80
CA PHE A 40 5.90 -3.91 16.14
C PHE A 40 5.76 -4.37 14.69
N PHE A 41 6.87 -4.45 13.96
CA PHE A 41 6.87 -4.98 12.60
C PHE A 41 6.45 -6.46 12.57
N ARG A 42 7.04 -7.29 13.43
CA ARG A 42 6.76 -8.73 13.46
C ARG A 42 5.28 -8.99 13.77
N GLU A 43 4.74 -8.35 14.79
CA GLU A 43 3.34 -8.49 15.17
C GLU A 43 2.39 -8.01 14.06
N ALA A 44 2.66 -6.84 13.46
CA ALA A 44 1.86 -6.31 12.36
C ALA A 44 1.87 -7.25 11.15
N LYS A 45 3.05 -7.78 10.80
CA LYS A 45 3.21 -8.72 9.70
C LYS A 45 2.48 -10.04 9.97
N GLU A 46 2.60 -10.59 11.17
CA GLU A 46 1.90 -11.83 11.56
C GLU A 46 0.38 -11.64 11.46
N ARG A 47 -0.16 -10.53 11.98
CA ARG A 47 -1.58 -10.18 11.83
C ARG A 47 -1.97 -10.02 10.37
N TRP A 48 -1.22 -9.22 9.61
CA TRP A 48 -1.49 -8.97 8.19
C TRP A 48 -1.60 -10.27 7.38
N ILE A 49 -0.64 -11.18 7.52
CA ILE A 49 -0.60 -12.46 6.79
C ILE A 49 -1.74 -13.39 7.23
N SER A 50 -2.17 -13.30 8.49
CA SER A 50 -3.28 -14.11 9.01
C SER A 50 -4.66 -13.68 8.49
N PHE A 51 -4.79 -12.47 7.96
CA PHE A 51 -6.08 -12.00 7.46
C PHE A 51 -6.54 -12.84 6.25
N PRO A 52 -7.81 -13.25 6.22
CA PRO A 52 -8.39 -13.89 5.05
C PRO A 52 -8.27 -13.00 3.81
N LYS A 53 -7.72 -13.54 2.72
CA LYS A 53 -7.54 -12.79 1.46
C LYS A 53 -8.85 -12.60 0.68
N ASN A 54 -9.88 -13.39 0.99
CA ASN A 54 -11.11 -13.50 0.18
C ASN A 54 -12.32 -12.76 0.76
N ILE A 55 -12.19 -12.03 1.87
CA ILE A 55 -13.32 -11.32 2.46
C ILE A 55 -13.46 -9.93 1.81
N HIS A 56 -14.64 -9.63 1.30
CA HIS A 56 -15.06 -8.27 0.95
C HIS A 56 -15.56 -7.60 2.23
N CYS A 57 -14.73 -6.75 2.82
CA CYS A 57 -15.13 -5.91 3.95
C CYS A 57 -15.17 -4.44 3.52
N ASP A 58 -15.94 -3.67 4.28
CA ASP A 58 -15.74 -2.23 4.45
C ASP A 58 -14.25 -1.89 4.70
N PRO A 59 -13.81 -0.65 4.43
CA PRO A 59 -12.45 -0.23 4.72
C PRO A 59 -12.03 -0.58 6.15
N ASP A 60 -11.01 -1.43 6.27
CA ASP A 60 -10.52 -1.96 7.54
C ASP A 60 -9.24 -1.23 7.95
N ILE A 61 -9.35 -0.43 9.01
CA ILE A 61 -8.25 0.37 9.56
C ILE A 61 -7.12 -0.48 10.15
N LEU A 62 -7.44 -1.61 10.79
CA LEU A 62 -6.42 -2.49 11.40
C LEU A 62 -5.61 -3.17 10.30
N ARG A 63 -6.30 -3.65 9.28
CA ARG A 63 -5.65 -4.23 8.10
C ARG A 63 -4.81 -3.20 7.34
N ALA A 64 -5.30 -1.96 7.19
CA ALA A 64 -4.55 -0.87 6.59
C ALA A 64 -3.28 -0.53 7.41
N TYR A 65 -3.41 -0.47 8.74
CA TYR A 65 -2.29 -0.25 9.65
C TYR A 65 -1.23 -1.35 9.53
N ASP A 66 -1.65 -2.61 9.61
CA ASP A 66 -0.74 -3.75 9.58
C ASP A 66 -0.03 -3.87 8.23
N TYR A 67 -0.74 -3.63 7.13
CA TYR A 67 -0.15 -3.55 5.78
C TYR A 67 0.85 -2.40 5.66
N PHE A 68 0.52 -1.21 6.17
CA PHE A 68 1.39 -0.04 6.10
C PHE A 68 2.69 -0.24 6.90
N VAL A 69 2.57 -0.73 8.13
CA VAL A 69 3.73 -1.06 8.98
C VAL A 69 4.60 -2.11 8.29
N SER A 70 4.00 -3.20 7.81
CA SER A 70 4.74 -4.27 7.11
C SER A 70 5.46 -3.76 5.86
N SER A 71 4.82 -2.86 5.10
CA SER A 71 5.36 -2.27 3.86
C SER A 71 6.52 -1.30 4.08
N TRP A 72 6.49 -0.51 5.15
CA TRP A 72 7.48 0.54 5.38
C TRP A 72 8.57 0.17 6.40
N MET A 73 8.30 -0.80 7.27
CA MET A 73 9.28 -1.32 8.22
C MET A 73 9.97 -2.60 7.76
N GLY A 74 9.42 -3.28 6.76
CA GLY A 74 10.04 -4.46 6.14
C GLY A 74 11.04 -4.13 5.04
N MET A 75 11.65 -5.16 4.47
CA MET A 75 12.43 -5.02 3.23
C MET A 75 11.61 -4.37 2.13
N ASN A 76 12.17 -3.32 1.52
CA ASN A 76 11.54 -2.58 0.44
C ASN A 76 11.15 -3.49 -0.73
N GLY A 77 9.98 -3.23 -1.33
CA GLY A 77 9.52 -3.90 -2.54
C GLY A 77 8.93 -5.30 -2.33
N VAL A 78 8.80 -5.77 -1.09
CA VAL A 78 8.36 -7.15 -0.84
C VAL A 78 6.86 -7.26 -0.56
N SER A 79 6.23 -6.24 0.01
CA SER A 79 4.83 -6.31 0.49
C SER A 79 3.76 -6.37 -0.61
N GLY A 80 4.15 -6.28 -1.89
CA GLY A 80 3.30 -6.56 -3.05
C GLY A 80 3.59 -7.90 -3.73
N THR A 81 4.56 -8.67 -3.22
CA THR A 81 5.04 -9.92 -3.84
C THR A 81 4.54 -11.15 -3.09
N GLU A 82 4.64 -12.32 -3.70
CA GLU A 82 4.32 -13.60 -3.03
C GLU A 82 5.25 -13.90 -1.84
N ARG A 83 6.40 -13.23 -1.79
CA ARG A 83 7.41 -13.43 -0.75
C ARG A 83 6.92 -12.89 0.59
N CYS A 84 6.46 -13.79 1.44
CA CYS A 84 6.07 -13.44 2.82
C CYS A 84 7.24 -13.58 3.80
N ASN A 85 8.35 -14.23 3.42
CA ASN A 85 9.53 -14.40 4.28
C ASN A 85 10.56 -13.27 4.05
N TYR A 86 10.31 -12.12 4.65
CA TYR A 86 11.23 -10.99 4.68
C TYR A 86 11.37 -10.40 6.10
N GLN A 87 12.50 -9.74 6.33
CA GLN A 87 12.93 -9.26 7.64
C GLN A 87 12.61 -7.78 7.84
N PHE A 88 12.68 -7.34 9.10
CA PHE A 88 12.65 -5.94 9.49
C PHE A 88 13.83 -5.19 8.86
N ALA A 89 13.56 -4.00 8.32
CA ALA A 89 14.57 -3.19 7.64
C ALA A 89 15.42 -2.40 8.66
N VAL A 90 16.47 -3.06 9.14
CA VAL A 90 17.55 -2.44 9.93
C VAL A 90 18.78 -2.25 9.07
N ARG A 91 19.46 -1.13 9.25
CA ARG A 91 20.75 -0.85 8.62
C ARG A 91 21.83 -0.69 9.67
N TRP A 92 22.95 -1.34 9.42
CA TRP A 92 24.16 -1.28 10.25
C TRP A 92 25.25 -0.38 9.63
N CYS A 93 24.92 0.35 8.57
CA CYS A 93 25.85 1.23 7.85
C CYS A 93 25.31 2.66 7.76
N ARG A 94 26.22 3.63 7.56
CA ARG A 94 25.88 5.06 7.45
C ARG A 94 25.11 5.43 6.16
N GLY A 95 25.10 4.56 5.15
CA GLY A 95 24.53 4.85 3.83
C GLY A 95 23.02 4.56 3.73
N GLY A 96 22.31 5.43 2.99
CA GLY A 96 20.94 5.14 2.53
C GLY A 96 19.82 5.40 3.54
N GLY A 97 19.98 6.37 4.44
CA GLY A 97 18.90 6.92 5.29
C GLY A 97 18.50 6.05 6.47
N HIS A 98 18.22 6.69 7.61
CA HIS A 98 17.80 6.01 8.84
C HIS A 98 16.33 5.54 8.76
N GLY A 99 16.05 4.29 9.15
CA GLY A 99 14.71 3.69 9.07
C GLY A 99 13.64 4.53 9.79
N ALA A 100 13.90 4.93 11.04
CA ALA A 100 12.97 5.79 11.79
C ALA A 100 12.69 7.15 11.12
N ARG A 101 13.66 7.71 10.40
CA ARG A 101 13.47 8.98 9.67
C ARG A 101 12.60 8.78 8.43
N ARG A 102 12.76 7.65 7.73
CA ARG A 102 11.89 7.28 6.60
C ARG A 102 10.46 7.03 7.07
N TRP A 103 10.30 6.35 8.21
CA TRP A 103 8.99 6.14 8.84
C TRP A 103 8.30 7.46 9.17
N GLN A 104 8.97 8.38 9.87
CA GLN A 104 8.41 9.70 10.14
C GLN A 104 8.02 10.42 8.84
N SER A 105 8.92 10.41 7.85
CA SER A 105 8.67 11.08 6.56
C SER A 105 7.45 10.54 5.81
N VAL A 106 7.20 9.21 5.83
CA VAL A 106 6.01 8.67 5.17
C VAL A 106 4.75 9.01 5.95
N VAL A 107 4.78 8.90 7.28
CA VAL A 107 3.62 9.23 8.12
C VAL A 107 3.25 10.71 7.94
N ASP A 108 4.23 11.61 7.98
CA ASP A 108 4.03 13.06 7.75
C ASP A 108 3.49 13.39 6.36
N SER A 109 3.65 12.49 5.38
CA SER A 109 3.14 12.67 4.02
C SER A 109 1.67 12.27 3.85
N MET A 110 1.08 11.56 4.82
CA MET A 110 -0.30 11.08 4.72
C MET A 110 -1.36 12.16 4.48
N PRO A 111 -1.29 13.36 5.08
CA PRO A 111 -2.23 14.44 4.76
C PRO A 111 -2.20 14.85 3.28
N ALA A 112 -1.03 14.80 2.64
CA ALA A 112 -0.89 15.06 1.21
C ALA A 112 -1.54 13.94 0.37
N TRP A 113 -1.41 12.69 0.80
CA TRP A 113 -2.06 11.55 0.15
C TRP A 113 -3.58 11.68 0.23
N HIS A 114 -4.13 11.98 1.42
CA HIS A 114 -5.56 12.26 1.60
C HIS A 114 -6.04 13.34 0.63
N LYS A 115 -5.35 14.49 0.56
CA LYS A 115 -5.71 15.59 -0.34
C LYS A 115 -5.73 15.17 -1.81
N ARG A 116 -4.76 14.35 -2.25
CA ARG A 116 -4.63 13.87 -3.63
C ARG A 116 -5.72 12.86 -3.99
N LEU A 117 -6.02 11.93 -3.09
CA LEU A 117 -6.98 10.85 -3.34
C LEU A 117 -8.43 11.35 -3.48
N ARG A 118 -8.75 12.57 -3.02
CA ARG A 118 -10.09 13.18 -3.20
C ARG A 118 -10.56 13.29 -4.64
N ASN A 119 -9.64 13.32 -5.61
CA ASN A 119 -9.94 13.48 -7.03
C ASN A 119 -9.67 12.21 -7.86
N VAL A 120 -9.57 11.05 -7.20
CA VAL A 120 -9.23 9.77 -7.83
C VAL A 120 -10.35 8.77 -7.65
N VAL A 121 -10.71 8.08 -8.72
CA VAL A 121 -11.52 6.86 -8.65
C VAL A 121 -10.58 5.67 -8.54
N ILE A 122 -10.72 4.86 -7.49
CA ILE A 122 -9.93 3.63 -7.33
C ILE A 122 -10.83 2.43 -7.61
N ILE A 123 -10.40 1.60 -8.55
CA ILE A 123 -11.07 0.36 -8.91
C ILE A 123 -10.12 -0.84 -8.70
N GLN A 124 -10.72 -2.00 -8.48
CA GLN A 124 -10.02 -3.27 -8.31
C GLN A 124 -10.61 -4.25 -9.31
N ARG A 125 -10.09 -4.25 -10.54
CA ARG A 125 -10.58 -5.05 -11.66
C ARG A 125 -9.42 -5.57 -12.51
N ASP A 126 -9.71 -6.57 -13.33
CA ASP A 126 -8.81 -6.99 -14.39
C ASP A 126 -8.52 -5.81 -15.34
N ALA A 127 -7.25 -5.61 -15.69
CA ALA A 127 -6.84 -4.47 -16.48
C ALA A 127 -7.45 -4.48 -17.89
N PHE A 128 -7.62 -5.65 -18.51
CA PHE A 128 -8.21 -5.77 -19.84
C PHE A 128 -9.70 -5.45 -19.83
N GLU A 129 -10.43 -5.82 -18.76
CA GLU A 129 -11.81 -5.38 -18.56
C GLU A 129 -11.91 -3.85 -18.44
N VAL A 130 -10.99 -3.23 -17.69
CA VAL A 130 -10.96 -1.76 -17.56
C VAL A 130 -10.67 -1.11 -18.90
N LEU A 131 -9.62 -1.54 -19.58
CA LEU A 131 -9.20 -1.01 -20.88
C LEU A 131 -10.31 -1.14 -21.93
N GLY A 132 -11.02 -2.26 -21.97
CA GLY A 132 -12.14 -2.48 -22.89
C GLY A 132 -13.34 -1.53 -22.66
N ASN A 133 -13.45 -0.92 -21.48
CA ASN A 133 -14.49 0.06 -21.16
C ASN A 133 -14.07 1.52 -21.41
N ILE A 134 -12.79 1.78 -21.65
CA ILE A 134 -12.29 3.14 -21.93
C ILE A 134 -12.61 3.48 -23.39
N LYS A 135 -13.34 4.58 -23.60
CA LYS A 135 -13.63 5.07 -24.94
C LYS A 135 -12.40 5.77 -25.51
N ASP A 136 -12.08 5.46 -26.76
CA ASP A 136 -11.07 6.19 -27.52
C ASP A 136 -11.58 7.59 -27.86
N GLN A 137 -11.08 8.61 -27.15
CA GLN A 137 -11.50 10.00 -27.24
C GLN A 137 -10.32 10.93 -27.03
N GLU A 138 -10.37 12.10 -27.66
CA GLU A 138 -9.34 13.13 -27.51
C GLU A 138 -9.18 13.53 -26.02
N GLY A 139 -7.92 13.62 -25.57
CA GLY A 139 -7.58 13.96 -24.20
C GLY A 139 -7.60 12.79 -23.21
N VAL A 140 -7.99 11.58 -23.63
CA VAL A 140 -7.84 10.36 -22.82
C VAL A 140 -6.38 9.88 -22.90
N ALA A 141 -5.77 9.67 -21.73
CA ALA A 141 -4.45 9.08 -21.62
C ALA A 141 -4.51 7.85 -20.71
N VAL A 142 -3.87 6.77 -21.13
CA VAL A 142 -3.77 5.52 -20.38
C VAL A 142 -2.30 5.24 -20.09
N TYR A 143 -1.96 5.08 -18.82
CA TYR A 143 -0.64 4.65 -18.38
C TYR A 143 -0.75 3.24 -17.79
N CYS A 144 0.07 2.32 -18.31
CA CYS A 144 0.11 0.92 -17.88
C CYS A 144 1.52 0.57 -17.41
N ASP A 145 1.62 0.03 -16.19
CA ASP A 145 2.85 -0.54 -15.64
C ASP A 145 2.57 -1.98 -15.19
N PRO A 146 2.42 -2.92 -16.14
CA PRO A 146 2.14 -4.32 -15.82
C PRO A 146 3.37 -5.01 -15.22
N PRO A 147 3.19 -6.17 -14.54
CA PRO A 147 4.32 -6.96 -14.07
C PRO A 147 5.28 -7.32 -15.22
N TYR A 148 6.58 -7.04 -15.04
CA TYR A 148 7.58 -7.33 -16.08
C TYR A 148 7.77 -8.83 -16.29
N PHE A 149 8.17 -9.20 -17.50
CA PHE A 149 8.41 -10.60 -17.88
C PHE A 149 9.67 -11.17 -17.21
N ASP A 150 10.76 -10.41 -17.19
CA ASP A 150 12.02 -10.78 -16.53
C ASP A 150 12.12 -10.06 -15.19
N LYS A 151 12.04 -10.81 -14.09
CA LYS A 151 12.01 -10.27 -12.72
C LYS A 151 12.51 -11.26 -11.67
N SER A 152 13.07 -10.70 -10.60
CA SER A 152 13.58 -11.48 -9.46
C SER A 152 12.48 -11.98 -8.51
N ASP A 153 11.37 -11.24 -8.42
CA ASP A 153 10.28 -11.52 -7.49
C ASP A 153 8.93 -11.42 -8.22
N LYS A 154 8.01 -12.33 -7.90
CA LYS A 154 6.67 -12.41 -8.51
C LYS A 154 5.67 -11.54 -7.80
N TYR A 155 4.84 -10.86 -8.57
CA TYR A 155 3.69 -10.15 -8.05
C TYR A 155 2.64 -11.16 -7.56
N VAL A 156 1.86 -10.81 -6.52
CA VAL A 156 0.85 -11.72 -5.94
C VAL A 156 -0.24 -12.14 -6.94
N HIS A 157 -0.42 -11.37 -8.01
CA HIS A 157 -1.42 -11.64 -9.05
C HIS A 157 -0.79 -11.88 -10.43
N ASP A 158 0.46 -12.35 -10.48
CA ASP A 158 1.05 -12.91 -11.71
C ASP A 158 0.30 -14.15 -12.24
#